data_AF-A0A843H105-F1
#
_entry.id   AF-A0A843H105-F1
#
_cell.length_a   1.000
_cell.length_b   1.000
_cell.length_c   1.000
_cell.angle_alpha   90.00
_cell.angle_beta   90.00
_cell.angle_gamma   90.00
#
_symmetry.space_group_name_H-M   'P 1'
#
loop_
_entity.id
_entity.type
_entity.pdbx_description
1 polymer ?
#
loop_
_entity_poly.entity_id
_entity_poly.type
_entity_poly.pdbx_seq_one_letter_code
_entity_poly.pdbx_strand_id
1 'polypeptide(L)'
;MKEDILKGITSSISEKLGEENSSIIADDIGKLITANTQTIETIESLNKRISTLEETNQKLIQANGSLLQQIPAVADYEKHQTAPEEEEKKTFNFMAIFDKNGNFKD
;
A
#
# COMPACT_ATOMS: atom_id res chain seq x y z
N MET A 1 -27.69 17.09 9.01
CA MET A 1 -26.89 17.55 7.84
C MET A 1 -27.09 16.66 6.61
N LYS A 2 -26.75 15.35 6.58
CA LYS A 2 -27.06 14.48 5.42
C LYS A 2 -28.56 14.21 5.25
N GLU A 3 -29.30 14.01 6.34
CA GLU A 3 -30.75 13.75 6.32
C GLU A 3 -31.59 14.92 5.79
N ASP A 4 -31.21 16.16 6.15
CA ASP A 4 -31.94 17.36 5.73
C ASP A 4 -31.79 17.60 4.22
N ILE A 5 -30.60 17.30 3.67
CA ILE A 5 -30.33 17.35 2.23
C ILE A 5 -31.13 16.28 1.50
N LEU A 6 -31.16 15.05 2.03
CA LEU A 6 -31.95 13.96 1.45
C LEU A 6 -33.44 14.30 1.40
N LYS A 7 -33.99 14.83 2.50
CA LYS A 7 -35.39 15.29 2.53
C LYS A 7 -35.66 16.38 1.51
N GLY A 8 -34.75 17.36 1.36
CA GLY A 8 -34.87 18.41 0.36
C GLY A 8 -34.88 17.87 -1.08
N ILE A 9 -34.00 16.90 -1.37
CA ILE A 9 -33.94 16.23 -2.67
C ILE A 9 -35.22 15.43 -2.92
N THR A 10 -35.67 14.60 -1.98
CA THR A 10 -36.88 13.78 -2.15
C THR A 10 -38.13 14.64 -2.30
N SER A 11 -38.25 15.75 -1.57
CA SER A 11 -39.38 16.67 -1.72
C SER A 11 -39.39 17.35 -3.09
N SER A 12 -38.22 17.78 -3.60
CA SER A 12 -38.12 18.39 -4.93
C SER A 12 -38.43 17.39 -6.06
N ILE A 13 -38.08 16.12 -5.87
CA ILE A 13 -38.39 15.04 -6.82
C ILE A 13 -39.90 14.77 -6.81
N SER A 14 -40.53 14.71 -5.63
CA SER A 14 -41.97 14.53 -5.47
C SER A 14 -42.78 15.63 -6.15
N GLU A 15 -42.39 16.90 -5.98
CA GLU A 15 -43.03 18.02 -6.67
C GLU A 15 -42.97 17.92 -8.20
N LYS A 16 -41.90 17.33 -8.76
CA LYS A 16 -41.68 17.30 -10.21
C LYS A 16 -42.24 16.05 -10.90
N LEU A 17 -42.24 14.92 -10.22
CA LEU A 17 -42.50 13.61 -10.81
C LEU A 17 -43.75 12.92 -10.25
N GLY A 18 -44.37 13.49 -9.21
CA GLY A 18 -45.46 12.89 -8.46
C GLY A 18 -44.96 11.91 -7.40
N GLU A 19 -45.80 11.67 -6.38
CA GLU A 19 -45.43 10.88 -5.19
C GLU A 19 -44.98 9.46 -5.53
N GLU A 20 -45.64 8.79 -6.48
CA GLU A 20 -45.35 7.39 -6.83
C GLU A 20 -43.94 7.25 -7.43
N ASN A 21 -43.61 8.04 -8.45
CA ASN A 21 -42.28 8.03 -9.07
C ASN A 21 -41.20 8.51 -8.09
N SER A 22 -41.53 9.49 -7.24
CA SER A 22 -40.60 9.99 -6.23
C SER A 22 -40.27 8.96 -5.15
N SER A 23 -41.22 8.11 -4.78
CA SER A 23 -40.97 7.05 -3.79
C SER A 23 -39.98 6.02 -4.32
N ILE A 24 -40.12 5.60 -5.58
CA ILE A 24 -39.20 4.66 -6.24
C ILE A 24 -37.79 5.27 -6.33
N ILE A 25 -37.70 6.53 -6.77
CA ILE A 25 -36.41 7.22 -6.90
C ILE A 25 -35.75 7.42 -5.51
N ALA A 26 -36.53 7.74 -4.48
CA ALA A 26 -36.01 7.88 -3.12
C ALA A 26 -35.43 6.55 -2.59
N ASP A 27 -36.08 5.43 -2.87
CA ASP A 27 -35.59 4.09 -2.51
C ASP A 27 -34.27 3.78 -3.23
N ASP A 28 -34.18 4.02 -4.53
CA ASP A 28 -32.96 3.79 -5.30
C ASP A 28 -31.81 4.72 -4.88
N ILE A 29 -32.09 5.98 -4.55
CA ILE A 29 -31.11 6.89 -3.94
C ILE A 29 -30.62 6.32 -2.60
N GLY A 30 -31.53 5.78 -1.77
CA GLY A 30 -31.19 5.10 -0.53
C GLY A 30 -30.22 3.93 -0.75
N LYS A 31 -30.53 3.05 -1.71
CA LYS A 31 -29.66 1.92 -2.09
C LYS A 31 -28.29 2.40 -2.56
N LEU A 32 -28.24 3.45 -3.38
CA LEU A 32 -26.98 4.03 -3.87
C LEU A 32 -26.15 4.62 -2.75
N ILE A 33 -26.77 5.29 -1.78
CA ILE A 33 -26.08 5.81 -0.60
C ILE A 33 -25.49 4.66 0.22
N THR A 34 -26.28 3.63 0.51
CA THR A 34 -25.80 2.46 1.26
C THR A 34 -24.64 1.77 0.54
N ALA A 35 -24.76 1.54 -0.76
CA ALA A 35 -23.70 0.94 -1.57
C ALA A 35 -22.42 1.80 -1.58
N ASN A 36 -22.57 3.13 -1.66
CA ASN A 36 -21.44 4.06 -1.62
C ASN A 36 -20.75 4.04 -0.24
N THR A 37 -21.52 4.04 0.85
CA THR A 37 -20.99 3.90 2.21
C THR A 37 -20.20 2.59 2.37
N GLN A 38 -20.75 1.46 1.93
CA GLN A 38 -20.05 0.17 1.97
C GLN A 38 -18.76 0.18 1.13
N THR A 39 -18.77 0.88 -0.02
CA THR A 39 -17.59 1.03 -0.88
C THR A 39 -16.50 1.84 -0.17
N ILE A 40 -16.86 2.94 0.50
CA ILE A 40 -15.92 3.75 1.30
C ILE A 40 -15.30 2.92 2.42
N GLU A 41 -16.12 2.20 3.20
CA GLU A 41 -15.62 1.32 4.27
C GLU A 41 -14.66 0.25 3.75
N THR A 42 -14.96 -0.32 2.57
CA THR A 42 -14.09 -1.29 1.90
C THR A 42 -12.75 -0.65 1.51
N ILE A 43 -12.77 0.56 0.94
CA ILE A 43 -11.56 1.30 0.56
C ILE A 43 -10.70 1.60 1.81
N GLU A 44 -11.30 2.06 2.90
CA GLU A 44 -10.60 2.33 4.15
C GLU A 44 -9.94 1.06 4.71
N SER A 45 -10.66 -0.07 4.70
CA SER A 45 -10.13 -1.37 5.11
C SER A 45 -8.95 -1.83 4.25
N LEU A 46 -9.07 -1.70 2.92
CA LEU A 46 -8.00 -2.03 1.98
C LEU A 46 -6.77 -1.15 2.18
N ASN A 47 -6.94 0.15 2.38
CA ASN A 47 -5.84 1.08 2.64
C ASN A 47 -5.09 0.73 3.93
N LYS A 48 -5.81 0.38 5.00
CA LYS A 48 -5.19 -0.08 6.25
C LYS A 48 -4.36 -1.35 6.04
N ARG A 49 -4.88 -2.28 5.22
CA ARG A 49 -4.17 -3.52 4.89
C ARG A 49 -2.93 -3.28 4.03
N ILE A 50 -2.99 -2.35 3.08
CA ILE A 50 -1.82 -1.93 2.28
C ILE A 50 -0.74 -1.38 3.21
N SER A 51 -1.08 -0.44 4.09
CA SER A 51 -0.12 0.14 5.03
C SER A 51 0.54 -0.92 5.93
N THR A 52 -0.23 -1.91 6.39
CA THR A 52 0.30 -3.03 7.18
C THR A 52 1.27 -3.91 6.37
N LEU A 53 0.94 -4.17 5.11
CA LEU A 53 1.80 -4.96 4.20
C LEU A 53 3.08 -4.20 3.86
N GLU A 54 3.02 -2.89 3.65
CA GLU A 54 4.18 -2.04 3.41
C GLU A 54 5.13 -2.05 4.62
N GLU A 55 4.59 -1.88 5.83
CA GLU A 55 5.38 -1.95 7.07
C GLU A 55 6.03 -3.34 7.24
N THR A 56 5.27 -4.41 6.96
CA THR A 56 5.78 -5.78 7.03
C THR A 56 6.89 -6.01 6.01
N ASN A 57 6.73 -5.51 4.78
CA ASN A 57 7.74 -5.62 3.75
C ASN A 57 9.02 -4.86 4.14
N GLN A 58 8.90 -3.64 4.67
CA GLN A 58 10.06 -2.90 5.18
C GLN A 58 10.81 -3.68 6.27
N LYS A 59 10.09 -4.31 7.21
CA LYS A 59 10.72 -5.17 8.24
C LYS A 59 11.44 -6.37 7.63
N LEU A 60 10.87 -7.00 6.60
CA LEU A 60 11.51 -8.13 5.90
C LEU A 60 12.76 -7.68 5.13
N ILE A 61 12.72 -6.54 4.46
CA ILE A 61 13.89 -5.96 3.77
C ILE A 61 15.01 -5.70 4.79
N GLN A 62 14.69 -5.10 5.94
CA GLN A 62 15.66 -4.86 7.00
C GLN A 62 16.23 -6.18 7.56
N ALA A 63 15.37 -7.15 7.88
CA ALA A 63 15.80 -8.46 8.39
C ALA A 63 16.70 -9.19 7.39
N ASN A 64 16.33 -9.21 6.10
CA ASN A 64 17.14 -9.80 5.04
C ASN A 64 18.48 -9.07 4.90
N GLY A 65 18.48 -7.74 4.95
CA GLY A 65 19.72 -6.95 4.94
C GLY A 65 20.65 -7.30 6.11
N SER A 66 20.10 -7.42 7.32
CA SER A 66 20.86 -7.85 8.51
C SER A 66 21.37 -9.29 8.41
N LEU A 67 20.58 -10.20 7.85
CA LEU A 67 21.00 -11.59 7.63
C LEU A 67 22.14 -11.67 6.60
N LEU A 68 22.05 -10.92 5.50
CA LEU A 68 23.12 -10.87 4.50
C LEU A 68 24.44 -10.32 5.08
N GLN A 69 24.37 -9.37 6.02
CA GLN A 69 25.56 -8.90 6.75
C GLN A 69 26.15 -9.96 7.69
N GLN A 70 25.32 -10.86 8.20
CA GLN A 70 25.75 -11.97 9.06
C GLN A 70 26.33 -13.14 8.28
N ILE A 71 26.07 -13.24 6.98
CA ILE A 71 26.79 -14.17 6.12
C ILE A 71 28.18 -13.57 5.92
N PRO A 72 29.25 -14.12 6.53
CA PRO A 72 30.60 -13.73 6.13
C PRO A 72 30.66 -13.95 4.63
N ALA A 73 31.13 -12.95 3.86
CA ALA A 73 31.34 -13.12 2.44
C ALA A 73 32.29 -14.32 2.24
N VAL A 74 31.73 -15.52 2.03
CA VAL A 74 32.51 -16.71 1.71
C VAL A 74 32.84 -16.61 0.22
N ALA A 75 33.61 -15.58 -0.11
CA ALA A 75 34.38 -15.49 -1.34
C ALA A 75 35.81 -16.05 -1.11
N ASP A 76 36.05 -16.76 0.00
CA ASP A 76 37.26 -17.57 0.22
C ASP A 76 37.03 -19.03 -0.23
N TYR A 77 36.61 -19.20 -1.48
CA TYR A 77 36.70 -20.48 -2.18
C TYR A 77 37.59 -20.41 -3.42
N GLU A 78 38.62 -19.56 -3.41
CA GLU A 78 39.83 -19.86 -4.18
C GLU A 78 41.03 -19.89 -3.25
N LYS A 79 41.39 -21.13 -2.85
CA LYS A 79 42.78 -21.47 -2.57
C LYS A 79 43.62 -20.87 -3.70
N HIS A 80 44.48 -19.90 -3.43
CA HIS A 80 45.89 -19.98 -3.79
C HIS A 80 46.71 -19.04 -2.90
N GLN A 81 47.69 -19.64 -2.23
CA GLN A 81 48.69 -19.02 -1.38
C GLN A 81 49.44 -17.93 -2.14
N THR A 82 49.43 -16.68 -1.67
CA THR A 82 50.63 -15.80 -1.63
C THR A 82 50.33 -14.48 -0.89
N ALA A 83 51.08 -14.26 0.21
CA ALA A 83 51.51 -13.04 0.93
C ALA A 83 50.62 -11.76 1.05
N PRO A 84 50.70 -11.03 2.19
CA PRO A 84 49.82 -9.91 2.49
C PRO A 84 50.35 -8.58 1.91
N GLU A 85 49.55 -7.90 1.09
CA GLU A 85 49.65 -6.46 0.87
C GLU A 85 48.38 -5.79 1.41
N GLU A 86 48.58 -4.81 2.30
CA GLU A 86 47.52 -4.00 2.91
C GLU A 86 46.87 -3.11 1.84
N GLU A 87 45.77 -3.57 1.24
CA GLU A 87 44.89 -2.69 0.47
C GLU A 87 43.83 -2.06 1.39
N GLU A 88 43.79 -0.72 1.37
CA GLU A 88 42.79 0.10 2.06
C GLU A 88 41.37 -0.44 1.80
N LYS A 89 40.68 -0.86 2.87
CA LYS A 89 39.29 -1.30 2.83
C LYS A 89 38.41 -0.14 2.35
N LYS A 90 38.18 -0.05 1.05
CA LYS A 90 37.13 0.81 0.49
C LYS A 90 35.82 0.36 1.11
N THR A 91 35.17 1.27 1.85
CA THR A 91 33.83 1.06 2.40
C THR A 91 32.87 0.87 1.23
N PHE A 92 32.53 -0.39 0.96
CA PHE A 92 31.59 -0.71 -0.11
C PHE A 92 30.21 -0.18 0.28
N ASN A 93 29.70 0.77 -0.49
CA ASN A 93 28.37 1.32 -0.26
C ASN A 93 27.31 0.41 -0.90
N PHE A 94 26.80 -0.53 -0.11
CA PHE A 94 25.79 -1.51 -0.52
C PHE A 94 24.44 -0.90 -0.91
N MET A 95 24.19 0.41 -0.76
CA MET A 95 23.00 1.05 -1.34
C MET A 95 23.13 1.32 -2.84
N ALA A 96 24.34 1.25 -3.40
CA ALA A 96 24.54 1.48 -4.83
C ALA A 96 23.99 0.34 -5.71
N ILE A 97 23.97 -0.88 -5.20
CA ILE A 97 23.57 -2.12 -5.90
C ILE A 97 22.07 -2.31 -6.03
N PHE A 98 21.25 -1.55 -5.29
CA PHE A 98 19.79 -1.67 -5.34
C PHE A 98 19.15 -0.50 -6.11
N ASP A 99 18.07 -0.78 -6.85
CA ASP A 99 17.20 0.23 -7.46
C ASP A 99 16.27 0.86 -6.41
N LYS A 100 15.52 1.90 -6.81
CA LYS A 100 14.56 2.60 -5.94
C LYS A 100 13.43 1.72 -5.40
N ASN A 101 13.25 0.53 -5.96
CA ASN A 101 12.25 -0.46 -5.59
C ASN A 101 12.86 -1.64 -4.81
N GLY A 102 14.16 -1.62 -4.53
CA GLY A 102 14.87 -2.68 -3.79
C GLY A 102 15.32 -3.87 -4.63
N ASN A 103 15.26 -3.83 -5.96
CA ASN A 103 15.79 -4.88 -6.82
C ASN A 103 17.29 -4.68 -7.06
N PHE A 104 18.03 -5.77 -7.31
CA PHE A 104 19.41 -5.68 -7.80
C PHE A 104 19.42 -4.98 -9.17
N LYS A 105 20.31 -4.01 -9.35
CA LYS A 105 20.59 -3.44 -10.67
C LYS A 105 21.45 -4.43 -11.45
N ASP A 106 21.02 -4.79 -12.66
CA ASP A 106 21.84 -5.50 -13.65
C ASP A 106 23.07 -4.67 -14.07
#